data_AF-D6MK93-F1
#
_entry.id   AF-D6MK93-F1
#
_cell.length_a   1.000
_cell.length_b   1.000
_cell.length_c   1.000
_cell.angle_alpha   90.00
_cell.angle_beta   90.00
_cell.angle_gamma   90.00
#
_symmetry.space_group_name_H-M   'P 1'
#
loop_
_entity.id
_entity.type
_entity.pdbx_description
1 polymer ?
#
loop_
_entity_poly.entity_id
_entity_poly.type
_entity_poly.pdbx_seq_one_letter_code
_entity_poly.pdbx_strand_id
1 'polypeptide(L)'
;MAADGSVLFSDEELSEISGLKKGSNFVEVMCGCTSRRYGDAVGRLRVFASGDLEINCECTPGCDEAKLTPAAFEKHSERETARKWKSNVWVIVKGEKVPLSKTALLKYYNKASKTANGSHQRCEWASMSPR
;
A
#
# COMPACT_ATOMS: atom_id res chain seq x y z
N MET A 1 -31.59 -1.65 2.91
CA MET A 1 -30.41 -2.26 3.53
C MET A 1 -29.17 -1.48 3.09
N ALA A 2 -28.51 -0.74 3.98
CA ALA A 2 -27.18 -0.18 3.72
C ALA A 2 -26.23 -0.87 4.69
N ALA A 3 -25.54 -1.90 4.21
CA ALA A 3 -24.57 -2.65 4.98
C ALA A 3 -23.36 -1.74 5.26
N ASP A 4 -23.32 -1.25 6.49
CA ASP A 4 -22.13 -1.12 7.33
C ASP A 4 -20.80 -0.93 6.58
N GLY A 5 -20.62 0.27 6.01
CA GLY A 5 -19.30 0.79 5.59
C GLY A 5 -18.47 1.21 6.80
N SER A 6 -18.51 0.42 7.87
CA SER A 6 -17.89 0.75 9.14
C SER A 6 -16.39 0.58 9.04
N VAL A 7 -15.70 1.72 9.10
CA VAL A 7 -14.47 1.90 9.87
C VAL A 7 -13.32 0.97 9.42
N LEU A 8 -12.86 1.09 8.17
CA LEU A 8 -11.52 0.60 7.84
C LEU A 8 -10.48 1.33 8.68
N PHE A 9 -10.66 2.62 8.88
CA PHE A 9 -9.81 3.37 9.79
C PHE A 9 -10.70 4.31 10.57
N SER A 10 -10.31 4.61 11.82
CA SER A 10 -10.94 5.67 12.57
C SER A 10 -10.74 6.99 11.83
N ASP A 11 -11.76 7.85 11.86
CA ASP A 11 -11.66 9.20 11.30
C ASP A 11 -10.45 9.94 11.90
N GLU A 12 -10.10 9.67 13.16
CA GLU A 12 -8.91 10.20 13.84
C GLU A 12 -7.58 9.81 13.16
N GLU A 13 -7.37 8.53 12.79
CA GLU A 13 -6.12 8.07 12.12
C GLU A 13 -6.03 8.60 10.68
N LEU A 14 -7.17 8.89 10.06
CA LEU A 14 -7.24 9.36 8.67
C LEU A 14 -7.32 10.88 8.55
N SER A 15 -7.86 11.58 9.55
CA SER A 15 -8.03 13.04 9.56
C SER A 15 -6.68 13.76 9.51
N GLU A 16 -5.61 13.06 9.85
CA GLU A 16 -4.25 13.55 9.74
C GLU A 16 -3.73 13.47 8.29
N ILE A 17 -4.29 12.61 7.44
CA ILE A 17 -3.79 12.34 6.08
C ILE A 17 -4.36 13.36 5.09
N SER A 18 -3.48 13.98 4.31
CA SER A 18 -3.86 14.93 3.27
C SER A 18 -4.48 14.25 2.06
N GLY A 19 -5.54 14.86 1.52
CA GLY A 19 -6.26 14.34 0.36
C GLY A 19 -7.04 13.06 0.65
N LEU A 20 -7.42 12.84 1.92
CA LEU A 20 -8.29 11.73 2.33
C LEU A 20 -9.68 11.85 1.70
N LYS A 21 -10.17 10.75 1.14
CA LYS A 21 -11.54 10.53 0.67
C LYS A 21 -12.04 9.17 1.13
N LYS A 22 -13.11 9.16 1.93
CA LYS A 22 -13.79 7.94 2.35
C LYS A 22 -14.90 7.59 1.35
N GLY A 23 -14.74 6.47 0.65
CA GLY A 23 -15.78 5.82 -0.13
C GLY A 23 -16.56 4.83 0.73
N SER A 24 -17.57 4.18 0.15
CA SER A 24 -18.41 3.22 0.89
C SER A 24 -17.63 2.00 1.41
N ASN A 25 -16.64 1.52 0.65
CA ASN A 25 -15.83 0.31 0.98
C ASN A 25 -14.31 0.52 0.81
N PHE A 26 -13.88 1.76 0.59
CA PHE A 26 -12.48 2.08 0.33
C PHE A 26 -12.13 3.47 0.87
N VAL A 27 -10.86 3.70 1.13
CA VAL A 27 -10.33 5.03 1.43
C VAL A 27 -9.28 5.41 0.40
N GLU A 28 -9.40 6.61 -0.15
CA GLU A 28 -8.44 7.21 -1.08
C GLU A 28 -7.62 8.25 -0.32
N VAL A 29 -6.31 8.28 -0.54
CA VAL A 29 -5.39 9.25 0.06
C VAL A 29 -4.36 9.70 -0.97
N MET A 30 -3.74 10.86 -0.77
CA MET A 30 -2.59 11.25 -1.60
C MET A 30 -1.35 10.45 -1.20
N CYS A 31 -0.73 9.82 -2.20
CA CYS A 31 0.55 9.15 -2.05
C CYS A 31 1.58 9.74 -3.01
N GLY A 32 2.86 9.48 -2.74
CA GLY A 32 3.93 9.80 -3.65
C GLY A 32 5.10 8.84 -3.52
N CYS A 33 5.94 8.84 -4.53
CA CYS A 33 7.21 8.14 -4.54
C CYS A 33 8.30 9.16 -4.82
N THR A 34 9.19 9.38 -3.86
CA THR A 34 10.36 10.26 -4.06
C THR A 34 11.39 9.49 -4.85
N SER A 35 11.83 9.95 -6.01
CA SER A 35 12.94 9.39 -6.78
C SER A 35 14.14 10.34 -6.75
N ARG A 36 15.32 9.82 -6.40
CA ARG A 36 16.55 10.64 -6.32
C ARG A 36 16.96 11.28 -7.66
N ARG A 37 16.55 10.71 -8.79
CA ARG A 37 16.94 11.18 -10.13
C ARG A 37 15.93 12.11 -10.80
N TYR A 38 14.64 11.92 -10.57
CA TYR A 38 13.57 12.60 -11.31
C TYR A 38 12.61 13.43 -10.44
N GLY A 39 12.76 13.39 -9.11
CA GLY A 39 11.89 14.12 -8.19
C GLY A 39 10.75 13.26 -7.62
N ASP A 40 9.71 13.91 -7.14
CA ASP A 40 8.57 13.27 -6.48
C ASP A 40 7.45 12.96 -7.48
N ALA A 41 7.21 11.68 -7.74
CA ALA A 41 6.03 11.24 -8.47
C ALA A 41 4.84 11.20 -7.50
N VAL A 42 3.78 11.96 -7.78
CA VAL A 42 2.57 11.98 -6.96
C VAL A 42 1.49 11.09 -7.55
N GLY A 43 0.59 10.61 -6.70
CA GLY A 43 -0.55 9.78 -7.09
C GLY A 43 -1.58 9.68 -5.97
N ARG A 44 -2.60 8.86 -6.21
CA ARG A 44 -3.69 8.60 -5.26
C ARG A 44 -3.74 7.12 -4.92
N LEU A 45 -3.54 6.79 -3.65
CA LEU A 45 -3.64 5.42 -3.12
C LEU A 45 -5.05 5.17 -2.60
N ARG A 46 -5.68 4.11 -3.08
CA ARG A 46 -6.94 3.55 -2.59
C ARG A 46 -6.68 2.26 -1.82
N VAL A 47 -7.24 2.18 -0.62
CA VAL A 47 -7.18 1.02 0.25
C VAL A 47 -8.60 0.47 0.42
N PHE A 48 -8.81 -0.77 -0.02
CA PHE A 48 -10.10 -1.45 0.09
C PHE A 48 -10.19 -2.26 1.38
N ALA A 49 -11.42 -2.45 1.85
CA ALA A 49 -11.75 -3.32 2.97
C ALA A 49 -11.21 -4.75 2.83
N SER A 50 -11.21 -5.24 1.58
CA SER A 50 -10.71 -6.57 1.20
C SER A 50 -9.21 -6.75 1.44
N GLY A 51 -8.45 -5.66 1.61
CA GLY A 51 -6.98 -5.66 1.68
C GLY A 51 -6.29 -5.33 0.36
N ASP A 52 -7.06 -5.07 -0.71
CA ASP A 52 -6.56 -4.61 -1.99
C ASP A 52 -6.07 -3.15 -1.92
N LEU A 53 -4.97 -2.88 -2.63
CA LEU A 53 -4.37 -1.56 -2.75
C LEU A 53 -4.28 -1.19 -4.22
N GLU A 54 -4.91 -0.08 -4.60
CA GLU A 54 -4.85 0.48 -5.95
C GLU A 54 -4.21 1.87 -5.89
N ILE A 55 -3.33 2.18 -6.82
CA ILE A 55 -2.70 3.50 -6.97
C ILE A 55 -3.03 4.03 -8.35
N ASN A 56 -3.48 5.27 -8.40
CA ASN A 56 -3.61 6.04 -9.62
C ASN A 56 -2.43 7.01 -9.70
N CYS A 57 -1.57 6.82 -10.70
CA CYS A 57 -0.43 7.68 -10.91
C CYS A 57 -0.85 9.00 -11.55
N GLU A 58 -0.32 10.10 -11.04
CA GLU A 58 -0.48 11.44 -11.62
C GLU A 58 0.88 12.13 -11.73
N CYS A 59 1.94 11.35 -12.00
CA CYS A 59 3.30 11.85 -12.12
C CYS A 59 3.45 12.87 -13.26
N THR A 60 2.65 12.73 -14.32
CA THR A 60 2.62 13.63 -15.47
C THR A 60 1.18 13.88 -15.91
N PRO A 61 0.87 15.08 -16.43
CA PRO A 61 -0.42 15.35 -17.05
C PRO A 61 -0.57 14.48 -18.30
N GLY A 62 -1.46 13.49 -18.25
CA GLY A 62 -1.65 12.48 -19.30
C GLY A 62 -1.19 11.07 -18.93
N CYS A 63 -0.70 10.85 -17.70
CA CYS A 63 -0.48 9.50 -17.20
C CYS A 63 -1.83 8.80 -16.96
N ASP A 64 -2.15 7.79 -17.79
CA ASP A 64 -3.38 6.99 -17.68
C ASP A 64 -3.21 5.74 -16.80
N GLU A 65 -2.09 5.67 -16.07
CA GLU A 65 -1.79 4.51 -15.22
C GLU A 65 -2.56 4.54 -13.91
N ALA A 66 -3.79 4.06 -14.02
CA ALA A 66 -4.72 3.84 -12.93
C ALA A 66 -4.72 2.39 -12.45
N LYS A 67 -5.23 2.14 -11.24
CA LYS A 67 -5.39 0.79 -10.65
C LYS A 67 -4.08 0.00 -10.55
N LEU A 68 -2.96 0.69 -10.40
CA LEU A 68 -1.66 0.06 -10.21
C LEU A 68 -1.54 -0.49 -8.79
N THR A 69 -0.92 -1.66 -8.61
CA THR A 69 -0.50 -2.06 -7.26
C THR A 69 0.65 -1.14 -6.79
N PRO A 70 0.87 -0.97 -5.48
CA PRO A 70 2.00 -0.16 -4.99
C PRO A 70 3.36 -0.59 -5.54
N ALA A 71 3.54 -1.88 -5.82
CA ALA A 71 4.73 -2.42 -6.47
C ALA A 71 4.81 -2.04 -7.96
N ALA A 72 3.68 -1.99 -8.66
CA ALA A 72 3.62 -1.53 -10.04
C ALA A 72 3.85 -0.02 -10.15
N PHE A 73 3.29 0.77 -9.23
CA PHE A 73 3.53 2.22 -9.14
C PHE A 73 5.01 2.56 -8.89
N GLU A 74 5.69 1.82 -8.02
CA GLU A 74 7.14 1.96 -7.82
C GLU A 74 7.92 1.73 -9.12
N LYS A 75 7.57 0.68 -9.87
CA LYS A 75 8.17 0.40 -11.18
C LYS A 75 7.85 1.48 -12.21
N HIS A 76 6.62 1.97 -12.20
CA HIS A 76 6.15 3.03 -13.09
C HIS A 76 6.88 4.35 -12.84
N SER A 77 7.15 4.71 -11.58
CA SER A 77 7.97 5.87 -11.20
C SER A 77 9.47 5.67 -11.46
N GLU A 78 9.83 4.81 -12.42
CA GLU A 78 11.18 4.45 -12.87
C GLU A 78 12.17 4.05 -11.76
N ARG A 79 11.67 3.45 -10.67
CA ARG A 79 12.54 2.78 -9.69
C ARG A 79 12.60 1.29 -9.97
N GLU A 80 13.61 0.88 -10.72
CA GLU A 80 13.96 -0.54 -10.90
C GLU A 80 14.58 -1.17 -9.64
N THR A 81 14.91 -0.36 -8.62
CA THR A 81 15.61 -0.82 -7.42
C THR A 81 14.66 -1.31 -6.32
N ALA A 82 14.39 -2.62 -6.41
CA ALA A 82 14.15 -3.57 -5.32
C ALA A 82 12.91 -3.38 -4.42
N ARG A 83 11.73 -3.87 -4.87
CA ARG A 83 10.59 -4.43 -4.09
C ARG A 83 10.26 -3.77 -2.73
N LYS A 84 10.59 -2.50 -2.52
CA LYS A 84 10.57 -1.80 -1.22
C LYS A 84 9.61 -0.62 -1.24
N TRP A 85 8.54 -0.75 -2.03
CA TRP A 85 7.48 0.25 -2.13
C TRP A 85 6.92 0.66 -0.76
N LYS A 86 6.93 -0.22 0.24
CA LYS A 86 6.51 0.08 1.62
C LYS A 86 7.32 1.20 2.29
N SER A 87 8.58 1.37 1.92
CA SER A 87 9.45 2.45 2.42
C SER A 87 9.59 3.59 1.43
N ASN A 88 9.47 3.29 0.14
CA ASN A 88 9.66 4.26 -0.94
C ASN A 88 8.40 5.09 -1.21
N VAL A 89 7.22 4.49 -1.07
CA VAL A 89 5.93 5.16 -1.18
C VAL A 89 5.59 5.79 0.16
N TRP A 90 5.32 7.08 0.13
CA TRP A 90 4.92 7.90 1.27
C TRP A 90 3.55 8.51 1.03
N VAL A 91 2.92 8.95 2.10
CA VAL A 91 1.69 9.74 2.11
C VAL A 91 1.95 11.00 2.93
N ILE A 92 1.16 12.05 2.71
CA ILE A 92 1.29 13.29 3.46
C ILE A 92 0.39 13.21 4.68
N VAL A 93 0.97 13.26 5.88
CA VAL A 93 0.25 13.27 7.16
C VAL A 93 0.60 14.56 7.88
N LYS A 94 -0.38 15.42 8.17
CA LYS A 94 -0.19 16.75 8.80
C LYS A 94 0.83 17.64 8.08
N GLY A 95 0.99 17.46 6.77
CA GLY A 95 1.98 18.18 5.95
C GLY A 95 3.36 17.53 5.91
N GLU A 96 3.58 16.41 6.60
CA GLU A 96 4.84 15.67 6.60
C GLU A 96 4.76 14.43 5.70
N LYS A 97 5.86 14.12 5.00
CA LYS A 97 5.97 12.91 4.18
C LYS A 97 6.24 11.70 5.08
N VAL A 98 5.23 10.86 5.29
CA VAL A 98 5.34 9.65 6.12
C VAL A 98 5.33 8.41 5.22
N PRO A 99 6.32 7.51 5.32
CA PRO A 99 6.35 6.29 4.52
C PRO A 99 5.20 5.34 4.90
N LEU A 100 4.63 4.62 3.93
CA LEU A 100 3.49 3.71 4.16
C LEU A 100 3.75 2.69 5.27
N SER A 101 4.99 2.20 5.38
CA SER A 101 5.44 1.31 6.46
C SER A 101 5.23 1.85 7.88
N LYS A 102 5.17 3.17 8.06
CA LYS A 102 4.90 3.82 9.35
C LYS A 102 3.45 4.27 9.51
N THR A 103 2.62 4.10 8.48
CA THR A 103 1.22 4.57 8.49
C THR A 103 0.27 3.44 8.86
N ALA A 104 -0.92 3.81 9.33
CA ALA A 104 -2.00 2.87 9.59
C ALA A 104 -2.45 2.12 8.32
N LEU A 105 -2.34 2.75 7.14
CA LEU A 105 -2.85 2.24 5.85
C LEU A 105 -2.33 0.83 5.51
N LEU A 106 -1.09 0.52 5.89
CA LEU A 106 -0.48 -0.78 5.60
C LEU A 106 -0.98 -1.91 6.53
N LYS A 107 -1.68 -1.58 7.64
CA LYS A 107 -2.22 -2.59 8.58
C LYS A 107 -3.16 -3.58 7.87
N TYR A 108 -4.00 -3.11 6.94
CA TYR A 108 -4.95 -3.94 6.20
C TYR A 108 -4.28 -4.82 5.14
N TYR A 109 -3.34 -4.24 4.39
CA TYR A 109 -2.57 -4.99 3.41
C TYR A 109 -1.74 -6.11 4.02
N ASN A 110 -1.19 -5.90 5.23
CA ASN A 110 -0.43 -6.94 5.91
C ASN A 110 -1.30 -8.17 6.21
N LYS A 111 -2.59 -7.96 6.53
CA LYS A 111 -3.56 -9.04 6.79
C LYS A 111 -3.74 -9.95 5.57
N ALA A 112 -3.81 -9.39 4.36
CA ALA A 112 -3.82 -10.17 3.12
C ALA A 112 -2.48 -10.90 2.86
N SER A 113 -1.34 -10.25 3.16
CA SER A 113 -0.02 -10.87 2.98
C SER A 113 0.31 -11.98 3.99
N LYS A 114 -0.30 -11.97 5.18
CA LYS A 114 -0.12 -13.02 6.20
C LYS A 114 -0.80 -14.34 5.82
N THR A 115 -1.82 -14.31 4.96
CA THR A 115 -2.41 -15.53 4.40
C THR A 115 -1.48 -16.24 3.39
N ALA A 116 -0.46 -15.53 2.86
CA ALA A 116 0.49 -16.10 1.91
C ALA A 116 1.84 -16.56 2.53
N ASN A 117 2.10 -16.28 3.81
CA ASN A 117 3.39 -16.59 4.44
C ASN A 117 3.24 -17.47 5.68
N GLY A 118 2.52 -18.58 5.52
CA GLY A 118 2.45 -19.69 6.45
C GLY A 118 3.10 -20.95 5.87
N SER A 119 4.33 -20.87 5.35
CA SER A 119 5.10 -22.08 5.01
C SER A 119 6.60 -21.80 5.04
N HIS A 120 7.12 -21.55 6.22
CA HIS A 120 8.54 -21.76 6.49
C HIS A 120 8.73 -22.32 7.91
N GLN A 121 8.01 -23.40 8.22
CA GLN A 121 8.48 -24.34 9.23
C GLN A 121 9.47 -25.28 8.56
N ARG A 122 10.74 -24.96 8.75
CA ARG A 122 11.86 -25.89 8.77
C ARG A 122 11.56 -27.01 9.77
N CYS A 123 11.48 -28.25 9.28
CA CYS A 123 11.84 -29.49 9.97
C CYS A 123 12.48 -30.36 8.88
N GLU A 124 13.80 -30.29 8.71
CA GLU A 124 14.78 -31.17 9.36
C GLU A 124 14.67 -32.61 8.86
N TRP A 125 15.71 -33.00 8.10
CA TRP A 125 15.95 -34.35 7.60
C TRP A 125 16.06 -35.32 8.79
N ALA A 126 15.11 -36.21 8.96
CA ALA A 126 15.31 -37.41 9.76
C ALA A 126 14.34 -38.51 9.31
N SER A 127 14.93 -39.66 8.97
CA SER A 127 14.33 -40.99 9.09
C SER A 127 13.48 -41.53 7.92
N MET A 128 14.14 -41.86 6.81
CA MET A 128 13.97 -43.16 6.15
C MET A 128 15.04 -44.08 6.80
N SER A 129 14.80 -45.24 7.41
CA SER A 129 13.74 -46.25 7.25
C SER A 129 13.69 -47.18 8.50
N PRO A 130 12.60 -47.89 8.76
CA PRO A 130 12.68 -49.23 9.33
C PRO A 130 12.21 -50.32 8.34
N ARG A 131 12.98 -51.41 8.37
CA ARG A 131 12.81 -52.74 7.73
C ARG A 131 13.33 -52.93 6.32
#